data_AF-A0AAV7ZUY1-F1
#
_entry.id   AF-A0AAV7ZUY1-F1
#
_cell.length_a   1.000
_cell.length_b   1.000
_cell.length_c   1.000
_cell.angle_alpha   90.00
_cell.angle_beta   90.00
_cell.angle_gamma   90.00
#
_symmetry.space_group_name_H-M   'P 1'
#
loop_
_entity.id
_entity.type
_entity.pdbx_description
1 polymer ?
#
loop_
_entity_poly.entity_id
_entity_poly.type
_entity_poly.pdbx_seq_one_letter_code
_entity_poly.pdbx_strand_id
1 'polypeptide(L)'
;MKKLLLLLLLLFALFNVLVSCNTIDNYKISCDECKFCQLLLQNFHTLLPKIPSKITIPKLSEISEVHCSQFNESALHNVCGEFFDHQNLKKILSALNHGINAADLCHHFSECVDPRKPHDPLRCVICEFITLQIASSMENDDSAKDVIASVGKACVDHLDPEYLNIAIEMLANWGKEIVETINLQSPTQSCYQLNVC
;
A
#
# COMPACT_ATOMS: atom_id res chain seq x y z
N MET A 1 19.48 -11.16 32.40
CA MET A 1 19.27 -12.29 31.46
C MET A 1 18.25 -11.99 30.36
N LYS A 2 17.01 -11.57 30.65
CA LYS A 2 15.99 -11.25 29.61
C LYS A 2 16.41 -10.17 28.59
N LYS A 3 17.05 -9.08 29.03
CA LYS A 3 17.53 -8.00 28.13
C LYS A 3 18.64 -8.46 27.18
N LEU A 4 19.51 -9.37 27.61
CA LEU A 4 20.61 -9.91 26.80
C LEU A 4 20.07 -10.86 25.73
N LEU A 5 19.06 -11.66 26.06
CA LEU A 5 18.36 -12.53 25.11
C LEU A 5 17.60 -11.71 24.05
N LEU A 6 16.95 -10.62 24.46
CA LEU A 6 16.27 -9.70 23.53
C LEU A 6 17.26 -9.01 22.56
N LEU A 7 18.42 -8.60 23.07
CA LEU A 7 19.49 -7.99 22.28
C LEU A 7 20.08 -8.99 21.27
N LEU A 8 20.27 -10.25 21.68
CA LEU A 8 20.76 -11.33 20.82
C LEU A 8 19.73 -11.71 19.74
N LEU A 9 18.43 -11.68 20.05
CA LEU A 9 17.36 -11.91 19.07
C LEU A 9 17.25 -10.76 18.07
N LEU A 10 17.41 -9.52 18.51
CA LEU A 10 17.48 -8.34 17.64
C LEU A 10 18.72 -8.37 16.74
N LEU A 11 19.88 -8.74 17.29
CA LEU A 11 21.11 -8.92 16.52
C LEU A 11 21.00 -10.08 15.52
N PHE A 12 20.32 -11.17 15.87
CA PHE A 12 20.08 -12.29 14.96
C PHE A 12 19.09 -11.93 13.85
N ALA A 13 18.05 -11.15 14.16
CA ALA A 13 17.14 -10.59 13.14
C ALA A 13 17.88 -9.63 12.21
N LEU A 14 18.69 -8.73 12.75
CA LEU A 14 19.57 -7.84 11.98
C LEU A 14 20.56 -8.63 11.13
N PHE A 15 21.13 -9.73 11.64
CA PHE A 15 22.08 -10.56 10.90
C PHE A 15 21.41 -11.32 9.74
N ASN A 16 20.19 -11.82 9.90
CA ASN A 16 19.43 -12.45 8.80
C ASN A 16 19.00 -11.45 7.72
N VAL A 17 18.73 -10.19 8.11
CA VAL A 17 18.49 -9.09 7.18
C VAL A 17 19.77 -8.72 6.43
N LEU A 18 20.90 -8.61 7.13
CA LEU A 18 22.21 -8.28 6.55
C LEU A 18 22.74 -9.37 5.60
N VAL A 19 22.53 -10.65 5.88
CA VAL A 19 22.97 -11.77 5.00
C VAL A 19 22.16 -11.82 3.69
N SER A 20 20.97 -11.21 3.63
CA SER A 20 20.19 -11.05 2.39
C SER A 20 20.54 -9.77 1.61
N CYS A 21 21.33 -8.87 2.20
CA CYS A 21 21.76 -7.61 1.61
C CYS A 21 23.21 -7.74 1.12
N ASN A 22 23.43 -8.27 -0.08
CA ASN A 22 24.77 -8.18 -0.67
C ASN A 22 25.10 -6.70 -0.91
N THR A 23 26.13 -6.23 -0.21
CA THR A 23 26.73 -4.90 -0.39
C THR A 23 27.36 -4.79 -1.78
N ILE A 24 26.96 -3.78 -2.56
CA ILE A 24 27.74 -3.24 -3.68
C ILE A 24 27.64 -1.71 -3.62
N ASP A 25 28.80 -1.08 -3.82
CA ASP A 25 29.10 0.34 -3.64
C ASP A 25 28.09 1.32 -4.28
N ASN A 26 27.91 2.47 -3.59
CA ASN A 26 27.06 3.62 -3.94
C ASN A 26 25.54 3.38 -3.92
N TYR A 27 24.97 3.43 -2.71
CA TYR A 27 23.58 3.84 -2.38
C TYR A 27 22.49 3.45 -3.40
N LYS A 28 22.33 2.15 -3.61
CA LYS A 28 21.04 1.59 -4.01
C LYS A 28 20.89 0.23 -3.35
N ILE A 29 20.21 0.21 -2.20
CA ILE A 29 19.87 -1.03 -1.50
C ILE A 29 18.83 -1.76 -2.35
N SER A 30 19.28 -2.71 -3.18
CA SER A 30 18.42 -3.67 -3.86
C SER A 30 18.01 -4.76 -2.86
N CYS A 31 17.16 -4.40 -1.91
CA CYS A 31 16.41 -5.39 -1.13
C CYS A 31 15.22 -5.87 -1.95
N ASP A 32 14.86 -7.13 -1.79
CA ASP A 32 13.50 -7.60 -2.03
C ASP A 32 12.54 -6.58 -1.39
N GLU A 33 11.78 -5.86 -2.23
CA GLU A 33 10.95 -4.72 -1.82
C GLU A 33 9.99 -5.10 -0.69
N CYS A 34 9.57 -6.37 -0.65
CA CYS A 34 8.76 -6.94 0.40
C CYS A 34 9.48 -6.97 1.76
N LYS A 35 10.70 -7.50 1.81
CA LYS A 35 11.49 -7.58 3.04
C LYS A 35 11.85 -6.19 3.54
N PHE A 36 12.12 -5.27 2.62
CA PHE A 36 12.41 -3.89 2.96
C PHE A 36 11.20 -3.19 3.57
N CYS A 37 10.02 -3.34 2.98
CA CYS A 37 8.78 -2.86 3.59
C CYS A 37 8.55 -3.49 4.97
N GLN A 38 8.72 -4.81 5.11
CA GLN A 38 8.51 -5.50 6.39
C GLN A 38 9.46 -4.98 7.48
N LEU A 39 10.69 -4.66 7.12
CA LEU A 39 11.66 -4.02 8.00
C LEU A 39 11.19 -2.61 8.42
N LEU A 40 10.77 -1.79 7.46
CA LEU A 40 10.31 -0.43 7.71
C LEU A 40 9.01 -0.36 8.50
N LEU A 41 8.09 -1.30 8.32
CA LEU A 41 6.82 -1.38 9.06
C LEU A 41 6.89 -2.29 10.30
N GLN A 42 8.07 -2.81 10.63
CA GLN A 42 8.25 -3.67 11.79
C GLN A 42 7.82 -2.93 13.05
N ASN A 43 6.92 -3.51 13.85
CA ASN A 43 6.38 -2.89 15.07
C ASN A 43 5.55 -1.60 14.86
N PHE A 44 5.39 -1.09 13.63
CA PHE A 44 4.55 0.08 13.34
C PHE A 44 3.12 -0.11 13.84
N HIS A 45 2.59 -1.33 13.67
CA HIS A 45 1.27 -1.73 14.18
C HIS A 45 1.10 -1.54 15.70
N THR A 46 2.17 -1.60 16.49
CA THR A 46 2.12 -1.45 17.95
C THR A 46 1.84 -0.01 18.39
N LEU A 47 2.12 0.95 17.51
CA LEU A 47 1.93 2.37 17.74
C LEU A 47 0.54 2.85 17.28
N LEU A 48 -0.14 2.06 16.45
CA LEU A 48 -1.47 2.41 15.96
C LEU A 48 -2.54 2.18 17.05
N PRO A 49 -3.56 3.04 17.12
CA PRO A 49 -4.70 2.80 17.99
C PRO A 49 -5.42 1.50 17.61
N LYS A 50 -5.90 0.76 18.62
CA LYS A 50 -6.64 -0.50 18.45
C LYS A 50 -7.92 -0.37 17.60
N ILE A 51 -8.43 0.84 17.43
CA ILE A 51 -9.60 1.15 16.62
C ILE A 51 -9.17 2.19 15.57
N PRO A 52 -9.01 1.80 14.29
CA PRO A 52 -8.43 2.65 13.26
C PRO A 52 -9.32 3.82 12.80
N SER A 53 -10.62 3.81 13.12
CA SER A 53 -11.62 4.79 12.64
C SER A 53 -11.43 6.25 13.09
N LYS A 54 -10.30 6.60 13.72
CA LYS A 54 -9.94 7.95 14.16
C LYS A 54 -8.57 8.42 13.67
N ILE A 55 -7.87 7.65 12.85
CA ILE A 55 -6.55 8.04 12.35
C ILE A 55 -6.74 9.09 11.25
N THR A 56 -5.92 10.14 11.32
CA THR A 56 -5.82 11.21 10.31
C THR A 56 -4.38 11.26 9.81
N ILE A 57 -4.13 11.92 8.67
CA ILE A 57 -2.75 12.09 8.17
C ILE A 57 -1.84 12.78 9.19
N PRO A 58 -2.24 13.88 9.85
CA PRO A 58 -1.40 14.48 10.89
C PRO A 58 -1.06 13.50 12.02
N LYS A 59 -2.03 12.69 12.46
CA LYS A 59 -1.78 11.72 13.52
C LYS A 59 -0.88 10.58 13.06
N LEU A 60 -1.07 10.13 11.81
CA LEU A 60 -0.25 9.09 11.21
C LEU A 60 1.20 9.58 11.01
N SER A 61 1.39 10.84 10.63
CA SER A 61 2.70 11.50 10.52
C SER A 61 3.45 11.52 11.85
N GLU A 62 2.76 11.88 12.94
CA GLU A 62 3.34 11.85 14.29
C GLU A 62 3.75 10.42 14.68
N ILE A 63 2.90 9.43 14.39
CA ILE A 63 3.20 8.02 14.66
C ILE A 63 4.40 7.54 13.82
N SER A 64 4.50 7.92 12.55
CA SER A 64 5.63 7.56 11.71
C SER A 64 6.94 8.21 12.15
N GLU A 65 6.93 9.46 12.62
CA GLU A 65 8.13 10.09 13.19
C GLU A 65 8.63 9.33 14.43
N VAL A 66 7.71 9.01 15.35
CA VAL A 66 8.03 8.20 16.54
C VAL A 66 8.56 6.83 16.13
N HIS A 67 7.97 6.21 15.12
CA HIS A 67 8.42 4.93 14.58
C HIS A 67 9.84 5.01 14.00
N CYS A 68 10.09 5.98 13.12
CA CYS A 68 11.39 6.15 12.48
C CYS A 68 12.49 6.55 13.47
N SER A 69 12.16 7.21 14.58
CA SER A 69 13.11 7.51 15.65
C SER A 69 13.67 6.26 16.36
N GLN A 70 13.06 5.08 16.18
CA GLN A 70 13.56 3.82 16.75
C GLN A 70 14.77 3.27 16.01
N PHE A 71 15.06 3.75 14.80
CA PHE A 71 16.24 3.37 14.04
C PHE A 71 17.44 4.22 14.48
N ASN A 72 18.39 3.57 15.17
CA ASN A 72 19.61 4.25 15.66
C ASN A 72 20.59 4.63 14.54
N GLU A 73 20.49 3.96 13.39
CA GLU A 73 21.32 4.25 12.22
C GLU A 73 20.68 5.37 11.41
N SER A 74 21.42 6.47 11.19
CA SER A 74 20.90 7.65 10.50
C SER A 74 20.43 7.37 9.07
N ALA A 75 21.08 6.44 8.37
CA ALA A 75 20.64 6.00 7.04
C ALA A 75 19.25 5.36 7.10
N LEU A 76 19.03 4.41 8.02
CA LEU A 76 17.72 3.75 8.19
C LEU A 76 16.65 4.72 8.71
N HIS A 77 17.01 5.65 9.59
CA HIS A 77 16.10 6.70 10.04
C HIS A 77 15.62 7.57 8.88
N ASN A 78 16.54 8.03 8.03
CA ASN A 78 16.21 8.86 6.87
C ASN A 78 15.34 8.12 5.86
N VAL A 79 15.71 6.88 5.51
CA VAL A 79 14.93 6.08 4.56
C VAL A 79 13.54 5.74 5.13
N CYS A 80 13.42 5.53 6.44
CA CYS A 80 12.12 5.40 7.09
C CYS A 80 11.30 6.69 6.95
N GLY A 81 11.90 7.86 7.19
CA GLY A 81 11.23 9.15 7.00
C GLY A 81 10.73 9.36 5.56
N GLU A 82 11.54 9.00 4.57
CA GLU A 82 11.17 9.05 3.15
C GLU A 82 10.05 8.06 2.81
N PHE A 83 10.06 6.86 3.41
CA PHE A 83 8.98 5.91 3.23
C PHE A 83 7.63 6.45 3.73
N PHE A 84 7.62 7.21 4.83
CA PHE A 84 6.42 7.86 5.36
C PHE A 84 6.23 9.29 4.85
N ASP A 85 6.60 9.56 3.60
CA ASP A 85 6.26 10.83 2.98
C ASP A 85 4.73 11.07 2.93
N HIS A 86 4.35 12.30 2.61
CA HIS A 86 2.95 12.69 2.57
C HIS A 86 2.08 11.84 1.62
N GLN A 87 2.64 11.31 0.53
CA GLN A 87 1.88 10.49 -0.42
C GLN A 87 1.69 9.06 0.11
N ASN A 88 2.73 8.47 0.68
CA ASN A 88 2.64 7.15 1.29
C ASN A 88 1.77 7.17 2.56
N LEU A 89 1.76 8.26 3.32
CA LEU A 89 0.83 8.44 4.44
C LEU A 89 -0.64 8.42 3.99
N LYS A 90 -0.97 8.97 2.81
CA LYS A 90 -2.33 8.85 2.24
C LYS A 90 -2.69 7.40 1.95
N LYS A 91 -1.78 6.67 1.30
CA LYS A 91 -1.97 5.25 0.96
C LYS A 91 -2.14 4.40 2.23
N ILE A 92 -1.30 4.60 3.23
CA ILE A 92 -1.39 3.94 4.54
C ILE A 92 -2.71 4.23 5.22
N LEU A 93 -3.16 5.49 5.22
CA LEU A 93 -4.43 5.85 5.81
C LEU A 93 -5.62 5.18 5.09
N SER A 94 -5.62 5.16 3.76
CA SER A 94 -6.64 4.48 2.96
C SER A 94 -6.69 2.99 3.31
N ALA A 95 -5.54 2.30 3.32
CA ALA A 95 -5.44 0.89 3.67
C ALA A 95 -6.03 0.57 5.05
N LEU A 96 -5.64 1.35 6.06
CA LEU A 96 -6.12 1.18 7.44
C LEU A 96 -7.63 1.41 7.56
N ASN A 97 -8.19 2.35 6.79
CA ASN A 97 -9.62 2.60 6.75
C ASN A 97 -10.41 1.44 6.11
N HIS A 98 -9.78 0.68 5.22
CA HIS A 98 -10.33 -0.54 4.62
C HIS A 98 -10.17 -1.80 5.48
N GLY A 99 -9.71 -1.65 6.73
CA GLY A 99 -9.54 -2.77 7.65
C GLY A 99 -8.31 -3.63 7.35
N ILE A 100 -7.43 -3.18 6.44
CA ILE A 100 -6.09 -3.75 6.30
C ILE A 100 -5.36 -3.44 7.60
N ASN A 101 -4.97 -4.48 8.32
CA ASN A 101 -4.21 -4.28 9.54
C ASN A 101 -2.77 -3.88 9.19
N ALA A 102 -2.07 -3.29 10.15
CA ALA A 102 -0.72 -2.80 9.87
C ALA A 102 0.34 -3.88 9.59
N ALA A 103 0.08 -5.15 9.92
CA ALA A 103 0.96 -6.25 9.54
C ALA A 103 0.82 -6.62 8.06
N ASP A 104 -0.34 -6.33 7.46
CA ASP A 104 -0.65 -6.65 6.06
C ASP A 104 -0.36 -5.47 5.10
N LEU A 105 0.04 -4.30 5.62
CA LEU A 105 0.33 -3.12 4.81
C LEU A 105 1.41 -3.37 3.74
N CYS A 106 2.43 -4.18 4.04
CA CYS A 106 3.45 -4.52 3.04
C CYS A 106 2.93 -5.42 1.92
N HIS A 107 1.99 -6.31 2.22
CA HIS A 107 1.27 -7.10 1.22
C HIS A 107 0.35 -6.25 0.36
N HIS A 108 -0.02 -5.08 0.85
CA HIS A 108 -0.93 -4.17 0.20
C HIS A 108 -0.20 -3.10 -0.64
N PHE A 109 0.94 -2.56 -0.19
CA PHE A 109 1.70 -1.52 -0.93
C PHE A 109 2.66 -2.06 -1.99
N SER A 110 3.04 -3.33 -1.91
CA SER A 110 4.14 -3.87 -2.70
C SER A 110 3.92 -5.36 -2.92
N GLU A 111 4.61 -5.92 -3.91
CA GLU A 111 4.48 -7.27 -4.47
C GLU A 111 4.79 -8.43 -3.50
N CYS A 112 4.59 -8.28 -2.18
CA CYS A 112 4.47 -9.42 -1.29
C CYS A 112 3.17 -10.16 -1.65
N VAL A 113 3.21 -11.01 -2.69
CA VAL A 113 2.11 -11.92 -3.01
C VAL A 113 1.78 -12.67 -1.73
N ASP A 114 0.56 -12.51 -1.19
CA ASP A 114 0.09 -13.36 -0.10
C ASP A 114 -0.37 -14.68 -0.74
N PRO A 115 0.39 -15.79 -0.63
CA PRO A 115 0.03 -17.05 -1.26
C PRO A 115 -1.25 -17.66 -0.68
N ARG A 116 -1.85 -17.04 0.36
CA ARG A 116 -3.02 -17.53 1.09
C ARG A 116 -4.33 -16.85 0.67
N LYS A 117 -4.30 -15.73 -0.05
CA LYS A 117 -5.52 -15.11 -0.58
C LYS A 117 -5.76 -15.66 -1.99
N PRO A 118 -6.94 -16.26 -2.26
CA PRO A 118 -7.29 -16.63 -3.62
C PRO A 118 -7.41 -15.34 -4.43
N HIS A 119 -6.43 -15.12 -5.29
CA HIS A 119 -6.50 -14.14 -6.35
C HIS A 119 -7.72 -14.48 -7.20
N ASP A 120 -8.74 -13.63 -7.23
CA ASP A 120 -9.81 -13.74 -8.23
C ASP A 120 -9.26 -13.08 -9.51
N PRO A 121 -8.77 -13.87 -10.48
CA PRO A 121 -8.04 -13.31 -11.62
C PRO A 121 -8.96 -12.44 -12.48
N LEU A 122 -10.26 -12.76 -12.48
CA LEU A 122 -11.25 -12.01 -13.24
C LEU A 122 -11.51 -10.65 -12.60
N ARG A 123 -11.73 -10.60 -11.28
CA ARG A 123 -11.88 -9.34 -10.57
C ARG A 123 -10.64 -8.47 -10.68
N CYS A 124 -9.45 -9.06 -10.62
CA CYS A 124 -8.22 -8.32 -10.78
C CYS A 124 -8.12 -7.65 -12.17
N VAL A 125 -8.38 -8.40 -13.25
CA VAL A 125 -8.36 -7.87 -14.62
C VAL A 125 -9.41 -6.77 -14.82
N ILE A 126 -10.62 -6.93 -14.25
CA ILE A 126 -11.68 -5.91 -14.35
C ILE A 126 -11.30 -4.65 -13.57
N CYS A 127 -10.70 -4.79 -12.38
CA CYS A 127 -10.21 -3.66 -11.61
C CYS A 127 -9.10 -2.90 -12.35
N GLU A 128 -8.13 -3.61 -12.93
CA GLU A 128 -7.04 -3.00 -13.70
C GLU A 128 -7.60 -2.24 -14.91
N PHE A 129 -8.58 -2.83 -15.60
CA PHE A 129 -9.30 -2.17 -16.69
C PHE A 129 -9.97 -0.88 -16.23
N ILE A 130 -10.78 -0.92 -15.16
CA ILE A 130 -11.45 0.27 -14.60
C ILE A 130 -10.43 1.35 -14.23
N THR A 131 -9.33 0.94 -13.61
CA THR A 131 -8.30 1.86 -13.12
C THR A 131 -7.57 2.53 -14.29
N LEU A 132 -7.30 1.79 -15.36
CA LEU A 132 -6.78 2.33 -16.63
C LEU A 132 -7.77 3.32 -17.27
N GLN A 133 -9.06 2.97 -17.32
CA GLN A 133 -10.09 3.86 -17.86
C GLN A 133 -10.19 5.16 -17.06
N ILE A 134 -10.13 5.07 -15.72
CA ILE A 134 -10.12 6.23 -14.83
C ILE A 134 -8.90 7.11 -15.12
N ALA A 135 -7.70 6.52 -15.18
CA ALA A 135 -6.47 7.25 -15.50
C ALA A 135 -6.56 7.96 -16.86
N SER A 136 -7.15 7.30 -17.86
CA SER A 136 -7.32 7.87 -19.21
C SER A 136 -8.42 8.93 -19.31
N SER A 137 -9.37 8.93 -18.37
CA SER A 137 -10.51 9.86 -18.33
C SER A 137 -10.24 11.08 -17.45
N MET A 138 -9.08 11.17 -16.79
CA MET A 138 -8.70 12.35 -16.03
C MET A 138 -8.22 13.46 -16.96
N GLU A 139 -9.13 14.30 -17.42
CA GLU A 139 -8.81 15.61 -17.98
C GLU A 139 -8.81 16.70 -16.87
N ASN A 140 -8.15 17.83 -17.12
CA ASN A 140 -8.05 18.91 -16.12
C ASN A 140 -9.45 19.44 -15.77
N ASP A 141 -9.79 19.42 -14.47
CA ASP A 141 -11.03 19.90 -13.84
C ASP A 141 -12.27 18.98 -13.83
N ASP A 142 -12.18 17.72 -14.27
CA ASP A 142 -13.31 16.80 -14.10
C ASP A 142 -13.51 16.39 -12.64
N SER A 143 -14.76 16.43 -12.18
CA SER A 143 -15.07 15.94 -10.83
C SER A 143 -14.95 14.41 -10.79
N ALA A 144 -14.59 13.85 -9.63
CA ALA A 144 -14.50 12.39 -9.49
C ALA A 144 -15.79 11.67 -9.89
N LYS A 145 -16.95 12.33 -9.71
CA LYS A 145 -18.25 11.79 -10.12
C LYS A 145 -18.38 11.71 -11.65
N ASP A 146 -17.88 12.71 -12.37
CA ASP A 146 -17.95 12.76 -13.83
C ASP A 146 -17.00 11.74 -14.45
N VAL A 147 -15.80 11.59 -13.89
CA VAL A 147 -14.84 10.53 -14.26
C VAL A 147 -15.45 9.14 -14.06
N ILE A 148 -16.02 8.86 -12.88
CA ILE A 148 -16.66 7.56 -12.59
C ILE A 148 -17.83 7.28 -13.55
N ALA A 149 -18.63 8.30 -13.88
CA ALA A 149 -19.74 8.14 -14.81
C ALA A 149 -19.25 7.83 -16.24
N SER A 150 -18.19 8.50 -16.69
CA SER A 150 -17.54 8.24 -17.98
C SER A 150 -17.01 6.81 -18.05
N VAL A 151 -16.30 6.37 -17.01
CA VAL A 151 -15.79 4.99 -16.94
C VAL A 151 -16.90 3.96 -16.84
N GLY A 152 -17.99 4.26 -16.13
CA GLY A 152 -19.19 3.42 -16.11
C GLY A 152 -19.77 3.21 -17.51
N LYS A 153 -19.78 4.26 -18.34
CA LYS A 153 -20.19 4.14 -19.75
C LYS A 153 -19.20 3.30 -20.56
N ALA A 154 -17.90 3.51 -20.39
CA ALA A 154 -16.89 2.68 -21.05
C ALA A 154 -17.02 1.20 -20.67
N CYS A 155 -17.37 0.89 -19.42
CA CYS A 155 -17.65 -0.49 -18.98
C CYS A 155 -18.87 -1.08 -19.72
N VAL A 156 -19.95 -0.32 -19.88
CA VAL A 156 -21.14 -0.76 -20.65
C VAL A 156 -20.81 -1.00 -22.12
N ASP A 157 -19.96 -0.15 -22.70
CA ASP A 157 -19.63 -0.20 -24.13
C ASP A 157 -18.61 -1.32 -24.47
N HIS A 158 -17.79 -1.76 -23.50
CA HIS A 158 -16.65 -2.66 -23.75
C HIS A 158 -16.68 -4.00 -23.00
N LEU A 159 -17.53 -4.18 -21.99
CA LEU A 159 -17.58 -5.42 -21.21
C LEU A 159 -18.82 -6.25 -21.54
N ASP A 160 -18.64 -7.57 -21.60
CA ASP A 160 -19.76 -8.50 -21.66
C ASP A 160 -20.65 -8.36 -20.41
N PRO A 161 -21.97 -8.66 -20.51
CA PRO A 161 -22.91 -8.48 -19.40
C PRO A 161 -22.52 -9.19 -18.10
N GLU A 162 -21.80 -10.32 -18.19
CA GLU A 162 -21.28 -11.07 -17.05
C GLU A 162 -20.22 -10.27 -16.26
N TYR A 163 -19.36 -9.52 -16.97
CA TYR A 163 -18.29 -8.71 -16.37
C TYR A 163 -18.77 -7.30 -15.99
N LEU A 164 -19.80 -6.80 -16.67
CA LEU A 164 -20.39 -5.49 -16.41
C LEU A 164 -20.90 -5.36 -14.97
N ASN A 165 -21.53 -6.41 -14.42
CA ASN A 165 -22.03 -6.38 -13.04
C ASN A 165 -20.89 -6.22 -12.03
N ILE A 166 -19.77 -6.92 -12.26
CA ILE A 166 -18.56 -6.82 -11.43
C ILE A 166 -17.98 -5.40 -11.54
N ALA A 167 -17.94 -4.84 -12.75
CA ALA A 167 -17.40 -3.50 -12.96
C ALA A 167 -18.24 -2.39 -12.31
N ILE A 168 -19.57 -2.50 -12.38
CA ILE A 168 -20.50 -1.56 -11.74
C ILE A 168 -20.35 -1.64 -10.21
N GLU A 169 -20.28 -2.85 -9.65
CA GLU A 169 -20.00 -3.05 -8.22
C GLU A 169 -18.67 -2.40 -7.82
N MET A 170 -17.64 -2.55 -8.66
CA MET A 170 -16.32 -1.97 -8.40
C MET A 170 -16.31 -0.44 -8.41
N LEU A 171 -16.95 0.17 -9.41
CA LEU A 171 -17.07 1.63 -9.48
C LEU A 171 -17.86 2.19 -8.30
N ALA A 172 -18.90 1.49 -7.86
CA ALA A 172 -19.71 1.89 -6.71
C ALA A 172 -18.92 1.84 -5.39
N ASN A 173 -18.10 0.80 -5.19
CA ASN A 173 -17.36 0.60 -3.95
C ASN A 173 -16.03 1.36 -3.90
N TRP A 174 -15.31 1.44 -5.03
CA TRP A 174 -13.92 1.89 -5.06
C TRP A 174 -13.63 3.00 -6.08
N GLY A 175 -14.56 3.33 -6.98
CA GLY A 175 -14.32 4.30 -8.06
C GLY A 175 -13.81 5.66 -7.60
N LYS A 176 -14.34 6.17 -6.48
CA LYS A 176 -13.91 7.46 -5.90
C LYS A 176 -12.48 7.41 -5.39
N GLU A 177 -12.13 6.36 -4.68
CA GLU A 177 -10.79 6.18 -4.14
C GLU A 177 -9.76 5.97 -5.24
N ILE A 178 -10.12 5.22 -6.29
CA ILE A 178 -9.27 5.07 -7.47
C ILE A 178 -8.97 6.45 -8.05
N VAL A 179 -9.97 7.31 -8.29
CA VAL A 179 -9.74 8.68 -8.77
C VAL A 179 -8.82 9.48 -7.83
N GLU A 180 -8.98 9.35 -6.52
CA GLU A 180 -8.18 10.09 -5.52
C GLU A 180 -6.73 9.60 -5.42
N THR A 181 -6.45 8.36 -5.83
CA THR A 181 -5.15 7.70 -5.65
C THR A 181 -4.45 7.31 -6.94
N ILE A 182 -5.08 7.47 -8.11
CA ILE A 182 -4.57 6.97 -9.40
C ILE A 182 -3.23 7.56 -9.81
N ASN A 183 -2.93 8.80 -9.40
CA ASN A 183 -1.65 9.44 -9.68
C ASN A 183 -0.51 8.97 -8.75
N LEU A 184 -0.80 8.08 -7.81
CA LEU A 184 0.15 7.63 -6.80
C LEU A 184 0.75 6.26 -7.10
N GLN A 185 0.16 5.49 -8.02
CA GLN A 185 0.55 4.09 -8.26
C GLN A 185 0.01 3.55 -9.58
N SER A 186 0.54 2.41 -10.03
CA SER A 186 0.06 1.73 -11.23
C SER A 186 -1.34 1.14 -11.05
N PRO A 187 -2.08 0.86 -12.14
CA PRO A 187 -3.38 0.20 -12.06
C PRO A 187 -3.40 -1.10 -11.26
N THR A 188 -2.40 -1.95 -11.51
CA THR A 188 -2.19 -3.20 -10.77
C THR A 188 -2.01 -2.94 -9.28
N GLN A 189 -1.15 -1.98 -8.92
CA GLN A 189 -0.92 -1.62 -7.52
C GLN A 189 -2.18 -1.08 -6.83
N SER A 190 -2.99 -0.28 -7.52
CA SER A 190 -4.29 0.16 -6.99
C SER A 190 -5.21 -1.02 -6.70
N CYS A 191 -5.27 -2.01 -7.58
CA CYS A 191 -6.18 -3.14 -7.39
C CYS A 191 -5.75 -4.10 -6.27
N TYR A 192 -4.44 -4.28 -6.06
CA TYR A 192 -3.91 -4.97 -4.87
C TYR A 192 -4.20 -4.19 -3.58
N GLN A 193 -4.12 -2.87 -3.62
CA GLN A 193 -4.48 -2.06 -2.45
C GLN A 193 -5.96 -2.21 -2.10
N LEU A 194 -6.84 -2.16 -3.10
CA LEU A 194 -8.26 -2.35 -2.84
C LEU A 194 -8.62 -3.78 -2.39
N ASN A 195 -7.62 -4.69 -2.31
CA ASN A 195 -7.79 -6.10 -1.99
C ASN A 195 -8.80 -6.77 -2.94
N VAL A 196 -8.74 -6.35 -4.19
CA VAL A 196 -9.53 -6.88 -5.32
C VAL A 196 -8.67 -7.85 -6.13
N CYS A 197 -7.37 -7.54 -6.21
CA CYS A 197 -6.26 -8.47 -6.33
C CYS A 197 -5.71 -8.72 -4.91
#